data_AF-A0A947NTN6-F1
#
_entry.id   AF-A0A947NTN6-F1
#
_cell.length_a   1.000
_cell.length_b   1.000
_cell.length_c   1.000
_cell.angle_alpha   90.00
_cell.angle_beta   90.00
_cell.angle_gamma   90.00
#
_symmetry.space_group_name_H-M   'P 1'
#
loop_
_entity.id
_entity.type
_entity.pdbx_description
1 polymer ?
#
loop_
_entity_poly.entity_id
_entity_poly.type
_entity_poly.pdbx_seq_one_letter_code
_entity_poly.pdbx_strand_id
1 'polypeptide(L)'
;MNSNIITGSFFKLYHDHLFVEDDFGALFKRLEKIKLAVFDLDGTLAFGSRDAPRAIIEGLKFLLINKTHVAVITGSGVNSTRGRIINELIKSLKDEGAFWAIDYLHVFTHLGNKGFRLKDDGEQEEYFRFEIHRSLAPKLIKIVREVCDKEDVHYSIFSKKGKNNNFLVFRIVFEELQLIRNRTQMMQEIAEGINEKFRQQDIGLSVLKTGEASMEIAVKAKGYAVGFLMDELGVEPEEIMFVGDSFGPRGGDRSMRFDRTLNSLFFNVGLDIDGKDLNKDILTTTLKGPEASQRILQLLKIAKAEGKSQTNEMRTEQADVELDELNLPALPEGVLGVQKAQFQLLHQAI
;
A
#
# COMPACT_ATOMS: atom_id res chain seq x y z
N MET A 1 -19.46 -23.22 -11.81
CA MET A 1 -20.21 -23.81 -10.67
C MET A 1 -19.23 -24.18 -9.56
N ASN A 2 -19.03 -23.27 -8.59
CA ASN A 2 -18.44 -23.52 -7.25
C ASN A 2 -18.50 -22.25 -6.35
N SER A 3 -19.48 -21.36 -6.58
CA SER A 3 -19.63 -20.08 -5.85
C SER A 3 -20.31 -20.21 -4.49
N ASN A 4 -20.95 -21.35 -4.19
CA ASN A 4 -21.84 -21.49 -3.02
C ASN A 4 -21.14 -21.88 -1.71
N ILE A 5 -19.81 -22.04 -1.68
CA ILE A 5 -19.09 -22.52 -0.48
C ILE A 5 -18.45 -21.38 0.35
N ILE A 6 -18.39 -20.15 -0.18
CA ILE A 6 -17.73 -19.00 0.50
C ILE A 6 -18.75 -17.98 1.07
N THR A 7 -20.05 -18.27 1.01
CA THR A 7 -21.12 -17.31 1.37
C THR A 7 -21.47 -17.26 2.86
N GLY A 8 -20.79 -18.01 3.72
CA GLY A 8 -20.98 -17.94 5.17
C GLY A 8 -20.50 -16.62 5.78
N SER A 9 -21.42 -15.65 5.93
CA SER A 9 -21.37 -14.47 6.83
C SER A 9 -19.98 -13.88 7.12
N PHE A 10 -19.21 -13.57 6.07
CA PHE A 10 -17.80 -13.17 6.22
C PHE A 10 -17.62 -11.69 6.59
N PHE A 11 -18.53 -10.83 6.14
CA PHE A 11 -18.52 -9.40 6.44
C PHE A 11 -19.68 -9.05 7.36
N LYS A 12 -19.40 -8.30 8.43
CA LYS A 12 -20.42 -7.55 9.16
C LYS A 12 -20.39 -6.13 8.60
N LEU A 13 -21.29 -5.85 7.66
CA LEU A 13 -21.60 -4.48 7.33
C LEU A 13 -22.47 -3.91 8.44
N TYR A 14 -22.00 -2.86 9.10
CA TYR A 14 -22.83 -2.04 9.96
C TYR A 14 -23.70 -1.16 9.05
N HIS A 15 -24.92 -1.59 8.73
CA HIS A 15 -26.07 -0.69 8.51
C HIS A 15 -27.40 -1.45 8.44
N ASP A 16 -28.43 -0.79 9.00
CA ASP A 16 -29.86 -1.14 9.01
C ASP A 16 -30.55 -1.33 7.65
N HIS A 17 -29.83 -1.42 6.53
CA HIS A 17 -30.43 -1.75 5.24
C HIS A 17 -29.50 -2.65 4.43
N LEU A 18 -29.91 -3.91 4.33
CA LEU A 18 -29.71 -4.83 3.19
C LEU A 18 -28.25 -5.15 2.80
N PHE A 19 -27.72 -6.25 3.35
CA PHE A 19 -27.12 -7.23 2.45
C PHE A 19 -28.29 -7.96 1.77
N VAL A 20 -28.63 -7.55 0.56
CA VAL A 20 -29.22 -8.51 -0.38
C VAL A 20 -28.04 -9.29 -0.94
N GLU A 21 -28.19 -10.60 -1.13
CA GLU A 21 -27.20 -11.44 -1.81
C GLU A 21 -26.76 -10.86 -3.18
N ASP A 22 -27.51 -9.90 -3.73
CA ASP A 22 -27.29 -9.19 -5.00
C ASP A 22 -26.03 -8.29 -5.08
N ASP A 23 -25.42 -7.85 -3.97
CA ASP A 23 -24.28 -6.88 -4.02
C ASP A 23 -22.88 -7.55 -4.04
N PHE A 24 -22.81 -8.86 -3.83
CA PHE A 24 -21.53 -9.59 -3.86
C PHE A 24 -20.90 -9.56 -5.26
N GLY A 25 -21.73 -9.62 -6.31
CA GLY A 25 -21.28 -9.49 -7.69
C GLY A 25 -20.66 -8.12 -8.00
N ALA A 26 -21.17 -7.04 -7.40
CA ALA A 26 -20.60 -5.71 -7.57
C ALA A 26 -19.25 -5.58 -6.86
N LEU A 27 -19.13 -6.12 -5.64
CA LEU A 27 -17.86 -6.21 -4.93
C LEU A 27 -16.82 -6.99 -5.74
N PHE A 28 -17.19 -8.14 -6.30
CA PHE A 28 -16.30 -8.96 -7.14
C PHE A 28 -15.79 -8.18 -8.37
N LYS A 29 -16.71 -7.52 -9.10
CA LYS A 29 -16.35 -6.65 -10.23
C LYS A 29 -15.43 -5.50 -9.83
N ARG A 30 -15.54 -4.97 -8.61
CA ARG A 30 -14.61 -3.96 -8.09
C ARG A 30 -13.24 -4.57 -7.77
N LEU A 31 -13.20 -5.73 -7.11
CA LEU A 31 -11.96 -6.45 -6.78
C LEU A 31 -11.17 -6.83 -8.05
N GLU A 32 -11.86 -7.22 -9.13
CA GLU A 32 -11.25 -7.49 -10.43
C GLU A 32 -10.44 -6.31 -10.98
N LYS A 33 -10.89 -5.07 -10.73
CA LYS A 33 -10.27 -3.84 -11.24
C LYS A 33 -9.09 -3.35 -10.40
N ILE A 34 -8.86 -3.92 -9.22
CA ILE A 34 -7.80 -3.46 -8.31
C ILE A 34 -6.42 -3.58 -8.95
N LYS A 35 -5.73 -2.46 -9.18
CA LYS A 35 -4.34 -2.41 -9.65
C LYS A 35 -3.34 -2.20 -8.52
N LEU A 36 -3.78 -1.59 -7.42
CA LEU A 36 -2.97 -1.32 -6.23
C LEU A 36 -3.66 -1.82 -4.97
N ALA A 37 -3.00 -2.72 -4.23
CA ALA A 37 -3.43 -3.20 -2.93
C ALA A 37 -2.50 -2.64 -1.85
N VAL A 38 -3.03 -1.79 -0.98
CA VAL A 38 -2.31 -1.13 0.10
C VAL A 38 -2.66 -1.79 1.42
N PHE A 39 -1.65 -2.24 2.14
CA PHE A 39 -1.78 -2.91 3.41
C PHE A 39 -1.04 -2.15 4.49
N ASP A 40 -1.67 -1.97 5.64
CA ASP A 40 -0.91 -1.82 6.87
C ASP A 40 -0.16 -3.13 7.21
N LEU A 41 0.88 -3.03 8.04
CA LEU A 41 1.63 -4.20 8.51
C LEU A 41 1.16 -4.68 9.88
N ASP A 42 1.15 -3.78 10.86
CA ASP A 42 1.10 -4.08 12.29
C ASP A 42 -0.33 -4.21 12.78
N GLY A 43 -0.77 -5.44 13.06
CA GLY A 43 -2.17 -5.72 13.35
C GLY A 43 -2.96 -6.10 12.09
N THR A 44 -2.40 -5.90 10.90
CA THR A 44 -3.04 -6.19 9.61
C THR A 44 -2.45 -7.41 8.92
N LEU A 45 -1.18 -7.37 8.49
CA LEU A 45 -0.50 -8.50 7.83
C LEU A 45 0.23 -9.40 8.82
N ALA A 46 0.62 -8.86 9.98
CA ALA A 46 1.30 -9.57 11.05
C ALA A 46 0.85 -9.09 12.44
N PHE A 47 0.91 -9.97 13.44
CA PHE A 47 0.58 -9.63 14.82
C PHE A 47 1.77 -8.95 15.53
N GLY A 48 1.75 -7.62 15.66
CA GLY A 48 2.84 -6.87 16.29
C GLY A 48 4.19 -7.23 15.68
N SER A 49 5.25 -7.42 16.45
CA SER A 49 6.59 -7.69 15.91
C SER A 49 6.81 -9.09 15.30
N ARG A 50 5.78 -9.92 15.18
CA ARG A 50 5.90 -11.28 14.61
C ARG A 50 6.00 -11.25 13.09
N ASP A 51 6.47 -12.36 12.53
CA ASP A 51 6.47 -12.59 11.08
C ASP A 51 5.04 -12.78 10.56
N ALA A 52 4.81 -12.40 9.31
CA ALA A 52 3.52 -12.64 8.67
C ALA A 52 3.29 -14.14 8.45
N PRO A 53 2.07 -14.64 8.65
CA PRO A 53 1.74 -16.03 8.36
C PRO A 53 2.05 -16.40 6.90
N ARG A 54 2.48 -17.64 6.65
CA ARG A 54 2.78 -18.12 5.28
C ARG A 54 1.64 -17.87 4.29
N ALA A 55 0.39 -18.02 4.72
CA ALA A 55 -0.77 -17.77 3.88
C ALA A 55 -0.89 -16.31 3.40
N ILE A 56 -0.44 -15.35 4.21
CA ILE A 56 -0.31 -13.94 3.78
C ILE A 56 0.77 -13.83 2.71
N ILE A 57 1.95 -14.40 2.96
CA ILE A 57 3.06 -14.36 1.99
C ILE A 57 2.64 -14.93 0.63
N GLU A 58 1.95 -16.07 0.63
CA GLU A 58 1.43 -16.69 -0.59
C GLU A 58 0.37 -15.82 -1.30
N GLY A 59 -0.48 -15.12 -0.54
CA GLY A 59 -1.44 -14.17 -1.08
C GLY A 59 -0.77 -12.96 -1.72
N LEU A 60 0.21 -12.35 -1.04
CA LEU A 60 0.99 -11.23 -1.59
C LEU A 60 1.77 -11.65 -2.84
N LYS A 61 2.44 -12.81 -2.79
CA LYS A 61 3.13 -13.40 -3.94
C LYS A 61 2.20 -13.53 -5.15
N PHE A 62 1.00 -14.08 -4.94
CA PHE A 62 0.02 -14.21 -6.01
C PHE A 62 -0.30 -12.85 -6.66
N LEU A 63 -0.54 -11.80 -5.87
CA LEU A 63 -0.83 -10.46 -6.41
C LEU A 63 0.33 -9.92 -7.26
N LEU A 64 1.56 -10.02 -6.75
CA LEU A 64 2.75 -9.57 -7.45
C LEU A 64 2.94 -10.31 -8.79
N ILE A 65 2.84 -11.65 -8.79
CA ILE A 65 2.94 -12.47 -10.02
C ILE A 65 1.84 -12.10 -11.02
N ASN A 66 0.68 -11.63 -10.54
CA ASN A 66 -0.41 -11.17 -11.40
C ASN A 66 -0.33 -9.67 -11.72
N LYS A 67 0.84 -9.04 -11.56
CA LYS A 67 1.11 -7.63 -11.88
C LYS A 67 0.20 -6.65 -11.14
N THR A 68 -0.28 -7.03 -9.96
CA THR A 68 -0.98 -6.13 -9.06
C THR A 68 0.06 -5.50 -8.14
N HIS A 69 0.13 -4.17 -8.11
CA HIS A 69 1.01 -3.47 -7.19
C HIS A 69 0.57 -3.73 -5.76
N VAL A 70 1.53 -4.01 -4.89
CA VAL A 70 1.31 -4.21 -3.46
C VAL A 70 2.12 -3.16 -2.71
N ALA A 71 1.46 -2.35 -1.90
CA ALA A 71 2.12 -1.42 -0.99
C ALA A 71 1.95 -1.88 0.45
N VAL A 72 3.05 -1.99 1.18
CA VAL A 72 3.02 -2.25 2.63
C VAL A 72 3.47 -0.99 3.35
N ILE A 73 2.60 -0.39 4.16
CA ILE A 73 2.86 0.86 4.89
C ILE A 73 2.88 0.60 6.40
N THR A 74 4.02 0.83 7.04
CA THR A 74 4.22 0.57 8.48
C THR A 74 4.86 1.74 9.21
N GLY A 75 4.63 1.83 10.53
CA GLY A 75 5.39 2.71 11.43
C GLY A 75 6.81 2.23 11.69
N SER A 76 7.09 0.93 11.46
CA SER A 76 8.38 0.29 11.69
C SER A 76 9.43 0.72 10.66
N GLY A 77 10.71 0.56 11.01
CA GLY A 77 11.83 0.77 10.10
C GLY A 77 12.05 -0.40 9.15
N VAL A 78 12.79 -0.14 8.05
CA VAL A 78 12.92 -1.08 6.92
C VAL A 78 13.47 -2.46 7.30
N ASN A 79 14.41 -2.53 8.25
CA ASN A 79 14.98 -3.80 8.71
C ASN A 79 13.95 -4.69 9.42
N SER A 80 13.05 -4.09 10.21
CA SER A 80 11.98 -4.82 10.88
C SER A 80 10.97 -5.35 9.87
N THR A 81 10.57 -4.52 8.90
CA THR A 81 9.70 -4.95 7.80
C THR A 81 10.34 -6.07 6.98
N ARG A 82 11.66 -6.00 6.79
CA ARG A 82 12.40 -6.97 6.00
C ARG A 82 12.35 -8.37 6.60
N GLY A 83 12.60 -8.49 7.89
CA GLY A 83 12.51 -9.77 8.60
C GLY A 83 11.11 -10.37 8.57
N ARG A 84 10.07 -9.53 8.69
CA ARG A 84 8.70 -9.99 8.90
C ARG A 84 7.94 -10.42 7.66
N ILE A 85 8.25 -9.83 6.49
CA ILE A 85 7.55 -10.12 5.23
C ILE A 85 8.52 -10.30 4.07
N ILE A 86 9.44 -9.36 3.88
CA ILE A 86 10.18 -9.24 2.63
C ILE A 86 11.08 -10.45 2.38
N ASN A 87 11.82 -10.92 3.39
CA ASN A 87 12.76 -12.02 3.19
C ASN A 87 12.07 -13.31 2.73
N GLU A 88 10.95 -13.67 3.38
CA GLU A 88 10.20 -14.88 3.01
C GLU A 88 9.51 -14.70 1.65
N LEU A 89 9.02 -13.49 1.34
CA LEU A 89 8.44 -13.19 0.04
C LEU A 89 9.47 -13.27 -1.10
N ILE A 90 10.67 -12.71 -0.91
CA ILE A 90 11.80 -12.81 -1.85
C ILE A 90 12.14 -14.29 -2.09
N LYS A 91 12.28 -15.06 -1.02
CA LYS A 91 12.60 -16.48 -1.10
C LYS A 91 11.53 -17.23 -1.90
N SER A 92 10.26 -17.05 -1.55
CA SER A 92 9.13 -17.70 -2.21
C SER A 92 9.03 -17.33 -3.71
N LEU A 93 9.31 -16.07 -4.07
CA LEU A 93 9.36 -15.63 -5.47
C LEU A 93 10.53 -16.23 -6.25
N LYS A 94 11.71 -16.36 -5.62
CA LYS A 94 12.88 -17.00 -6.25
C LYS A 94 12.66 -18.49 -6.47
N ASP A 95 12.07 -19.17 -5.50
CA ASP A 95 11.76 -20.60 -5.59
C ASP A 95 10.80 -20.92 -6.76
N GLU A 96 9.91 -19.98 -7.12
CA GLU A 96 9.00 -20.10 -8.27
C GLU A 96 9.56 -19.54 -9.59
N GLY A 97 10.79 -19.03 -9.61
CA GLY A 97 11.37 -18.38 -10.79
C GLY A 97 10.65 -17.07 -11.17
N ALA A 98 9.92 -16.47 -10.24
CA ALA A 98 9.09 -15.29 -10.46
C ALA A 98 9.65 -14.03 -9.78
N PHE A 99 10.97 -13.96 -9.57
CA PHE A 99 11.59 -12.86 -8.84
C PHE A 99 11.36 -11.48 -9.48
N TRP A 100 11.18 -11.43 -10.81
CA TRP A 100 10.77 -10.22 -11.55
C TRP A 100 9.51 -9.55 -10.96
N ALA A 101 8.64 -10.30 -10.29
CA ALA A 101 7.42 -9.76 -9.71
C ALA A 101 7.68 -8.86 -8.50
N ILE A 102 8.91 -8.84 -7.96
CA ILE A 102 9.27 -7.97 -6.84
C ILE A 102 9.18 -6.48 -7.19
N ASP A 103 9.25 -6.12 -8.47
CA ASP A 103 9.08 -4.75 -8.97
C ASP A 103 7.70 -4.16 -8.64
N TYR A 104 6.71 -5.02 -8.40
CA TYR A 104 5.35 -4.63 -8.01
C TYR A 104 5.21 -4.43 -6.50
N LEU A 105 6.26 -4.66 -5.71
CA LEU A 105 6.26 -4.47 -4.26
C LEU A 105 6.81 -3.09 -3.88
N HIS A 106 6.01 -2.36 -3.11
CA HIS A 106 6.35 -1.06 -2.56
C HIS A 106 6.33 -1.13 -1.04
N VAL A 107 7.42 -0.72 -0.39
CA VAL A 107 7.50 -0.75 1.07
C VAL A 107 7.66 0.66 1.60
N PHE A 108 6.69 1.13 2.39
CA PHE A 108 6.75 2.42 3.05
C PHE A 108 6.89 2.24 4.56
N THR A 109 7.87 2.93 5.13
CA THR A 109 8.21 2.89 6.55
C THR A 109 7.98 4.23 7.20
N HIS A 110 8.07 4.26 8.54
CA HIS A 110 7.84 5.46 9.33
C HIS A 110 6.51 6.16 8.99
N LEU A 111 5.43 5.38 8.93
CA LEU A 111 4.06 5.83 8.63
C LEU A 111 3.88 6.44 7.24
N GLY A 112 4.66 5.98 6.26
CA GLY A 112 4.57 6.48 4.89
C GLY A 112 5.63 7.51 4.51
N ASN A 113 6.54 7.87 5.41
CA ASN A 113 7.48 8.96 5.15
C ASN A 113 8.73 8.55 4.36
N LYS A 114 9.01 7.25 4.22
CA LYS A 114 10.12 6.74 3.39
C LYS A 114 9.65 5.51 2.62
N GLY A 115 9.83 5.51 1.30
CA GLY A 115 9.44 4.43 0.41
C GLY A 115 10.65 3.77 -0.22
N PHE A 116 10.63 2.44 -0.24
CA PHE A 116 11.68 1.57 -0.74
C PHE A 116 11.14 0.63 -1.82
N ARG A 117 11.94 0.41 -2.86
CA ARG A 117 11.81 -0.72 -3.80
C ARG A 117 12.95 -1.70 -3.55
N LEU A 118 12.77 -2.94 -4.01
CA LEU A 118 13.83 -3.93 -4.01
C LEU A 118 14.42 -4.02 -5.41
N LYS A 119 15.75 -4.09 -5.49
CA LYS A 119 16.48 -4.31 -6.73
C LYS A 119 16.58 -5.81 -7.04
N ASP A 120 17.09 -6.13 -8.23
CA ASP A 120 17.29 -7.51 -8.71
C ASP A 120 18.21 -8.37 -7.83
N ASP A 121 19.12 -7.73 -7.09
CA ASP A 121 20.01 -8.39 -6.11
C ASP A 121 19.36 -8.54 -4.72
N GLY A 122 18.16 -7.99 -4.53
CA GLY A 122 17.44 -7.93 -3.26
C GLY A 122 17.89 -6.78 -2.35
N GLU A 123 18.79 -5.90 -2.79
CA GLU A 123 19.10 -4.65 -2.11
C GLU A 123 17.89 -3.71 -2.13
N GLN A 124 17.85 -2.79 -1.17
CA GLN A 124 16.78 -1.81 -1.05
C GLN A 124 17.23 -0.47 -1.64
N GLU A 125 16.35 0.14 -2.43
CA GLU A 125 16.52 1.49 -2.94
C GLU A 125 15.45 2.41 -2.36
N GLU A 126 15.88 3.45 -1.64
CA GLU A 126 14.96 4.52 -1.26
C GLU A 126 14.64 5.37 -2.50
N TYR A 127 13.38 5.31 -2.93
CA TYR A 127 12.90 6.07 -4.09
C TYR A 127 11.97 7.22 -3.67
N PHE A 128 11.39 7.13 -2.47
CA PHE A 128 10.51 8.14 -1.90
C PHE A 128 10.97 8.56 -0.50
N ARG A 129 10.89 9.86 -0.24
CA ARG A 129 11.03 10.43 1.10
C ARG A 129 10.13 11.65 1.21
N PHE A 130 9.41 11.78 2.31
CA PHE A 130 8.65 12.97 2.61
C PHE A 130 9.59 14.15 2.87
N GLU A 131 9.34 15.29 2.22
CA GLU A 131 10.14 16.49 2.35
C GLU A 131 9.25 17.69 2.68
N ILE A 132 9.76 18.59 3.52
CA ILE A 132 9.05 19.76 4.02
C ILE A 132 9.49 20.98 3.23
N HIS A 133 8.55 21.79 2.75
CA HIS A 133 8.88 23.03 2.06
C HIS A 133 9.70 23.98 2.96
N ARG A 134 10.79 24.53 2.43
CA ARG A 134 11.79 25.33 3.16
C ARG A 134 11.21 26.57 3.83
N SER A 135 10.12 27.13 3.30
CA SER A 135 9.43 28.28 3.93
C SER A 135 8.91 27.97 5.34
N LEU A 136 8.63 26.70 5.66
CA LEU A 136 8.19 26.29 7.01
C LEU A 136 9.36 26.18 8.00
N ALA A 137 10.60 26.11 7.52
CA ALA A 137 11.80 25.89 8.34
C ALA A 137 11.91 26.82 9.55
N PRO A 138 11.79 28.16 9.40
CA PRO A 138 11.96 29.06 10.55
C PRO A 138 10.87 28.85 11.61
N LYS A 139 9.64 28.57 11.18
CA LYS A 139 8.50 28.31 12.06
C LYS A 139 8.70 27.01 12.85
N LEU A 140 9.14 25.94 12.17
CA LEU A 140 9.43 24.66 12.81
C LEU A 140 10.57 24.75 13.81
N ILE A 141 11.68 25.40 13.43
CA ILE A 141 12.83 25.60 14.33
C ILE A 141 12.42 26.37 15.57
N LYS A 142 11.61 27.44 15.43
CA LYS A 142 11.11 28.21 16.57
C LYS A 142 10.31 27.35 17.54
N ILE A 143 9.38 26.54 17.03
CA ILE A 143 8.54 25.65 17.85
C ILE A 143 9.37 24.60 18.57
N VAL A 144 10.30 23.94 17.85
CA VAL A 144 11.17 22.93 18.45
C VAL A 144 12.01 23.54 19.57
N ARG A 145 12.58 24.73 19.35
CA ARG A 145 13.35 25.43 20.38
C ARG A 145 12.52 25.74 21.61
N GLU A 146 11.36 26.34 21.41
CA GLU A 146 10.46 26.69 22.51
C GLU A 146 10.11 25.48 23.41
N VAL A 147 9.87 24.32 22.82
CA VAL A 147 9.53 23.10 23.58
C VAL A 147 10.77 22.48 24.21
N CYS A 148 11.85 22.27 23.45
CA CYS A 148 13.04 21.60 23.95
C CYS A 148 13.78 22.44 25.02
N ASP A 149 13.86 23.77 24.85
CA ASP A 149 14.52 24.65 25.82
C ASP A 149 13.74 24.68 27.16
N LYS A 150 12.40 24.52 27.11
CA LYS A 150 11.56 24.44 28.32
C LYS A 150 11.80 23.15 29.11
N GLU A 151 12.09 22.06 28.42
CA GLU A 151 12.37 20.75 29.03
C GLU A 151 13.84 20.59 29.45
N ASP A 152 14.66 21.64 29.30
CA ASP A 152 16.08 21.68 29.68
C ASP A 152 16.91 20.52 29.09
N VAL A 153 16.64 20.19 27.82
CA VAL A 153 17.36 19.13 27.10
C VAL A 153 18.39 19.70 26.14
N HIS A 154 19.51 18.99 25.97
CA HIS A 154 20.49 19.30 24.94
C HIS A 154 20.09 18.67 23.61
N TYR A 155 20.03 19.47 22.54
CA TYR A 155 19.61 18.99 21.22
C TYR A 155 20.21 19.80 20.08
N SER A 156 20.25 19.15 18.92
CA SER A 156 20.63 19.72 17.64
C SER A 156 19.51 19.51 16.63
N ILE A 157 19.18 20.56 15.88
CA ILE A 157 18.22 20.49 14.76
C ILE A 157 19.01 20.35 13.47
N PHE A 158 18.79 19.25 12.76
CA PHE A 158 19.37 18.99 11.45
C PHE A 158 18.32 19.19 10.37
N SER A 159 18.70 19.96 9.34
CA SER A 159 17.95 20.06 8.10
C SER A 159 18.83 19.64 6.94
N LYS A 160 18.47 18.56 6.24
CA LYS A 160 19.15 18.13 5.01
C LYS A 160 18.34 18.62 3.81
N LYS A 161 19.00 19.14 2.78
CA LYS A 161 18.34 19.47 1.50
C LYS A 161 17.72 18.21 0.91
N GLY A 162 16.47 18.33 0.48
CA GLY A 162 15.76 17.30 -0.27
C GLY A 162 16.28 17.15 -1.70
N LYS A 163 15.60 16.33 -2.50
CA LYS A 163 15.88 16.19 -3.95
C LYS A 163 15.75 17.54 -4.66
N ASN A 164 14.86 18.41 -4.18
CA ASN A 164 14.71 19.79 -4.65
C ASN A 164 15.20 20.77 -3.57
N ASN A 165 15.96 21.80 -3.96
CA ASN A 165 16.51 22.84 -3.07
C ASN A 165 15.46 23.61 -2.26
N ASN A 166 14.19 23.54 -2.65
CA ASN A 166 13.06 24.14 -1.94
C ASN A 166 12.52 23.27 -0.80
N PHE A 167 13.02 22.05 -0.63
CA PHE A 167 12.51 21.11 0.36
C PHE A 167 13.62 20.60 1.30
N LEU A 168 13.22 20.20 2.50
CA LEU A 168 14.10 19.83 3.59
C LEU A 168 13.58 18.58 4.31
N VAL A 169 14.51 17.76 4.78
CA VAL A 169 14.25 16.71 5.76
C VAL A 169 14.66 17.24 7.13
N PHE A 170 13.72 17.24 8.08
CA PHE A 170 13.92 17.78 9.43
C PHE A 170 14.09 16.68 10.48
N ARG A 171 15.21 16.74 11.21
CA ARG A 171 15.50 15.82 12.30
C ARG A 171 15.91 16.59 13.55
N ILE A 172 15.45 16.12 14.69
CA ILE A 172 15.85 16.58 16.02
C ILE A 172 16.69 15.45 16.62
N VAL A 173 17.91 15.74 17.03
CA VAL A 173 18.79 14.78 17.70
C VAL A 173 19.08 15.32 19.08
N PHE A 174 18.91 14.47 20.07
CA PHE A 174 19.16 14.85 21.45
C PHE A 174 20.52 14.36 21.88
N GLU A 175 21.30 15.28 22.44
CA GLU A 175 22.62 15.02 22.99
C GLU A 175 22.42 14.49 24.42
N GLU A 176 23.25 13.53 24.84
CA GLU A 176 23.28 12.99 26.22
C GLU A 176 22.02 12.27 26.72
N LEU A 177 20.92 12.23 25.94
CA LEU A 177 19.67 11.55 26.30
C LEU A 177 19.85 10.03 26.53
N GLN A 178 20.96 9.44 26.06
CA GLN A 178 21.38 8.06 26.33
C GLN A 178 21.55 7.77 27.83
N LEU A 179 21.95 8.78 28.62
CA LEU A 179 22.26 8.67 30.04
C LEU A 179 21.02 8.82 30.94
N ILE A 180 19.89 9.23 30.38
CA ILE A 180 18.65 9.51 31.12
C ILE A 180 17.80 8.23 31.26
N ARG A 181 17.49 7.82 32.50
CA ARG A 181 16.67 6.63 32.78
C ARG A 181 15.27 6.70 32.16
N ASN A 182 14.65 7.88 32.14
CA ASN A 182 13.27 8.08 31.65
C ASN A 182 13.22 8.63 30.21
N ARG A 183 14.27 8.41 29.41
CA ARG A 183 14.41 8.99 28.06
C ARG A 183 13.20 8.79 27.15
N THR A 184 12.57 7.62 27.19
CA THR A 184 11.42 7.31 26.32
C THR A 184 10.22 8.16 26.66
N GLN A 185 9.94 8.36 27.96
CA GLN A 185 8.84 9.20 28.40
C GLN A 185 9.12 10.67 28.09
N MET A 186 10.31 11.17 28.40
CA MET A 186 10.72 12.54 28.09
C MET A 186 10.62 12.86 26.59
N MET A 187 11.10 11.96 25.73
CA MET A 187 10.95 12.11 24.28
C MET A 187 9.48 12.15 23.84
N GLN A 188 8.62 11.35 24.48
CA GLN A 188 7.19 11.35 24.19
C GLN A 188 6.55 12.69 24.59
N GLU A 189 6.87 13.21 25.76
CA GLU A 189 6.40 14.50 26.27
C GLU A 189 6.85 15.67 25.36
N ILE A 190 8.13 15.69 24.95
CA ILE A 190 8.65 16.67 23.98
C ILE A 190 7.93 16.56 22.64
N ALA A 191 7.75 15.34 22.10
CA ALA A 191 7.04 15.14 20.84
C ALA A 191 5.58 15.60 20.94
N GLU A 192 4.90 15.34 22.05
CA GLU A 192 3.55 15.81 22.32
C GLU A 192 3.47 17.33 22.43
N GLY A 193 4.42 17.97 23.11
CA GLY A 193 4.52 19.43 23.19
C GLY A 193 4.70 20.09 21.82
N ILE A 194 5.58 19.54 20.97
CA ILE A 194 5.76 20.04 19.59
C ILE A 194 4.50 19.81 18.77
N ASN A 195 3.90 18.61 18.84
CA ASN A 195 2.68 18.27 18.11
C ASN A 195 1.49 19.15 18.51
N GLU A 196 1.39 19.53 19.79
CA GLU A 196 0.37 20.46 20.27
C GLU A 196 0.56 21.86 19.67
N LYS A 197 1.79 22.36 19.63
CA LYS A 197 2.11 23.64 18.97
C LYS A 197 1.84 23.60 17.47
N PHE A 198 2.07 22.47 16.80
CA PHE A 198 1.69 22.28 15.41
C PHE A 198 0.18 22.37 15.22
N ARG A 199 -0.62 21.70 16.07
CA ARG A 199 -2.09 21.79 16.03
C ARG A 199 -2.59 23.22 16.26
N GLN A 200 -2.07 23.91 17.26
CA GLN A 200 -2.45 25.30 17.59
C GLN A 200 -2.17 26.28 16.45
N GLN A 201 -1.22 25.97 15.58
CA GLN A 201 -0.79 26.82 14.47
C GLN A 201 -1.18 26.27 13.09
N ASP A 202 -2.11 25.30 13.07
CA ASP A 202 -2.61 24.61 11.88
C ASP A 202 -1.49 24.11 10.95
N ILE A 203 -0.46 23.51 11.55
CA ILE A 203 0.63 22.87 10.82
C ILE A 203 0.29 21.39 10.71
N GLY A 204 -0.02 20.92 9.49
CA GLY A 204 -0.30 19.52 9.16
C GLY A 204 0.90 18.57 9.26
N LEU A 205 1.81 18.78 10.22
CA LEU A 205 2.99 17.97 10.48
C LEU A 205 2.89 17.32 11.85
N SER A 206 3.82 16.41 12.11
CA SER A 206 3.96 15.72 13.38
C SER A 206 5.40 15.31 13.61
N VAL A 207 5.74 15.12 14.87
CA VAL A 207 7.04 14.59 15.31
C VAL A 207 6.92 13.09 15.50
N LEU A 208 7.80 12.35 14.83
CA LEU A 208 7.89 10.89 14.88
C LEU A 208 9.19 10.48 15.57
N LYS A 209 9.13 9.57 16.53
CA LYS A 209 10.33 8.96 17.10
C LYS A 209 10.97 8.02 16.07
N THR A 210 12.22 8.27 15.72
CA THR A 210 12.94 7.51 14.67
C THR A 210 14.19 6.80 15.17
N GLY A 211 14.47 6.89 16.47
CA GLY A 211 15.55 6.18 17.14
C GLY A 211 15.50 6.37 18.66
N GLU A 212 16.57 5.96 19.34
CA GLU A 212 16.65 6.09 20.80
C GLU A 212 16.81 7.52 21.30
N ALA A 213 17.42 8.39 20.50
CA ALA A 213 17.73 9.78 20.83
C ALA A 213 17.46 10.73 19.65
N SER A 214 16.52 10.37 18.77
CA SER A 214 16.17 11.25 17.65
C SER A 214 14.70 11.17 17.26
N MET A 215 14.22 12.30 16.75
CA MET A 215 12.90 12.44 16.16
C MET A 215 13.00 13.03 14.76
N GLU A 216 12.02 12.75 13.92
CA GLU A 216 11.88 13.31 12.57
C GLU A 216 10.56 14.09 12.50
N ILE A 217 10.58 15.27 11.87
CA ILE A 217 9.35 16.01 11.58
C ILE A 217 8.85 15.54 10.22
N ALA A 218 7.62 15.05 10.19
CA ALA A 218 7.02 14.39 9.05
C ALA A 218 5.51 14.61 9.04
N VAL A 219 4.80 14.14 8.02
CA VAL A 219 3.34 14.06 8.12
C VAL A 219 2.97 12.74 8.80
N LYS A 220 2.05 12.77 9.76
CA LYS A 220 1.36 11.57 10.25
C LYS A 220 0.25 11.16 9.27
N ALA A 221 0.62 10.81 8.04
CA ALA A 221 -0.37 10.35 7.09
C ALA A 221 0.22 9.37 6.09
N LYS A 222 -0.19 8.11 6.23
CA LYS A 222 -0.01 7.07 5.22
C LYS A 222 -0.58 7.53 3.86
N GLY A 223 -1.59 8.41 3.87
CA GLY A 223 -2.15 9.04 2.68
C GLY A 223 -1.15 9.75 1.77
N TYR A 224 -0.05 10.31 2.29
CA TYR A 224 0.98 10.92 1.43
C TYR A 224 1.72 9.87 0.59
N ALA A 225 2.10 8.73 1.18
CA ALA A 225 2.70 7.62 0.44
C ALA A 225 1.74 7.08 -0.63
N VAL A 226 0.46 7.00 -0.28
CA VAL A 226 -0.60 6.58 -1.20
C VAL A 226 -0.75 7.56 -2.36
N GLY A 227 -0.86 8.86 -2.09
CA GLY A 227 -0.96 9.88 -3.13
C GLY A 227 0.25 9.86 -4.07
N PHE A 228 1.45 9.70 -3.53
CA PHE A 228 2.66 9.50 -4.34
C PHE A 228 2.57 8.24 -5.22
N LEU A 229 2.12 7.10 -4.69
CA LEU A 229 1.93 5.89 -5.50
C LEU A 229 0.87 6.05 -6.58
N MET A 230 -0.21 6.78 -6.31
CA MET A 230 -1.24 7.07 -7.31
C MET A 230 -0.65 7.82 -8.49
N ASP A 231 0.13 8.87 -8.21
CA ASP A 231 0.78 9.68 -9.24
C ASP A 231 1.86 8.89 -10.00
N GLU A 232 2.66 8.10 -9.28
CA GLU A 232 3.73 7.27 -9.84
C GLU A 232 3.22 6.13 -10.73
N LEU A 233 2.11 5.48 -10.33
CA LEU A 233 1.58 4.31 -11.03
C LEU A 233 0.45 4.65 -12.00
N GLY A 234 -0.06 5.88 -11.98
CA GLY A 234 -1.23 6.29 -12.75
C GLY A 234 -2.48 5.46 -12.41
N VAL A 235 -2.67 5.16 -11.12
CA VAL A 235 -3.83 4.40 -10.64
C VAL A 235 -4.92 5.32 -10.12
N GLU A 236 -6.15 5.08 -10.57
CA GLU A 236 -7.32 5.85 -10.14
C GLU A 236 -7.88 5.30 -8.82
N PRO A 237 -8.61 6.10 -8.04
CA PRO A 237 -9.08 5.72 -6.71
C PRO A 237 -9.87 4.41 -6.67
N GLU A 238 -10.70 4.16 -7.68
CA GLU A 238 -11.55 2.96 -7.80
C GLU A 238 -10.73 1.68 -8.06
N GLU A 239 -9.47 1.82 -8.45
CA GLU A 239 -8.53 0.73 -8.72
C GLU A 239 -7.65 0.41 -7.50
N ILE A 240 -7.96 1.02 -6.34
CA ILE A 240 -7.19 0.88 -5.12
C ILE A 240 -8.02 0.18 -4.04
N MET A 241 -7.36 -0.76 -3.36
CA MET A 241 -7.85 -1.42 -2.16
C MET A 241 -6.94 -1.08 -0.98
N PHE A 242 -7.53 -0.75 0.16
CA PHE A 242 -6.85 -0.57 1.44
C PHE A 242 -7.26 -1.66 2.41
N VAL A 243 -6.31 -2.21 3.14
CA VAL A 243 -6.54 -3.12 4.26
C VAL A 243 -5.76 -2.62 5.47
N GLY A 244 -6.46 -2.41 6.58
CA GLY A 244 -5.89 -1.82 7.80
C GLY A 244 -6.72 -2.16 9.03
N ASP A 245 -6.12 -2.01 10.21
CA ASP A 245 -6.72 -2.36 11.49
C ASP A 245 -7.19 -1.13 12.30
N SER A 246 -6.87 0.07 11.83
CA SER A 246 -7.04 1.29 12.62
C SER A 246 -7.66 2.43 11.81
N PHE A 247 -8.86 2.22 11.25
CA PHE A 247 -9.59 3.27 10.52
C PHE A 247 -10.49 4.17 11.41
N GLY A 248 -10.59 3.89 12.71
CA GLY A 248 -11.35 4.73 13.65
C GLY A 248 -10.82 6.15 13.80
N PRO A 249 -11.51 7.05 14.53
CA PRO A 249 -11.18 8.49 14.59
C PRO A 249 -9.74 8.82 14.97
N ARG A 250 -9.11 7.98 15.80
CA ARG A 250 -7.72 8.10 16.28
C ARG A 250 -6.77 7.07 15.68
N GLY A 251 -7.26 6.23 14.77
CA GLY A 251 -6.48 5.15 14.19
C GLY A 251 -5.51 5.66 13.11
N GLY A 252 -4.37 4.97 12.96
CA GLY A 252 -3.31 5.38 12.05
C GLY A 252 -3.69 5.22 10.57
N ASP A 253 -4.54 4.24 10.26
CA ASP A 253 -4.97 3.93 8.91
C ASP A 253 -6.02 4.89 8.35
N ARG A 254 -6.72 5.61 9.24
CA ARG A 254 -7.65 6.67 8.86
C ARG A 254 -7.03 7.66 7.87
N SER A 255 -5.74 7.94 8.01
CA SER A 255 -5.01 8.86 7.14
C SER A 255 -4.85 8.39 5.68
N MET A 256 -5.11 7.11 5.37
CA MET A 256 -5.18 6.61 3.99
C MET A 256 -6.47 7.04 3.29
N ARG A 257 -7.46 7.52 4.06
CA ARG A 257 -8.74 8.03 3.56
C ARG A 257 -8.70 9.56 3.53
N PHE A 258 -8.49 10.11 2.33
CA PHE A 258 -8.48 11.54 2.06
C PHE A 258 -9.19 11.79 0.72
N ASP A 259 -9.36 13.05 0.32
CA ASP A 259 -10.23 13.42 -0.81
C ASP A 259 -9.98 12.62 -2.09
N ARG A 260 -8.72 12.29 -2.40
CA ARG A 260 -8.37 11.50 -3.60
C ARG A 260 -8.64 10.01 -3.46
N THR A 261 -8.92 9.46 -2.29
CA THR A 261 -9.13 8.01 -2.08
C THR A 261 -10.55 7.65 -1.68
N LEU A 262 -11.50 8.60 -1.73
CA LEU A 262 -12.87 8.38 -1.26
C LEU A 262 -13.61 7.26 -2.00
N ASN A 263 -13.29 7.00 -3.28
CA ASN A 263 -13.93 5.95 -4.08
C ASN A 263 -13.19 4.59 -4.05
N SER A 264 -12.13 4.48 -3.27
CA SER A 264 -11.38 3.23 -3.10
C SER A 264 -12.15 2.21 -2.28
N LEU A 265 -11.69 0.95 -2.29
CA LEU A 265 -12.20 -0.07 -1.37
C LEU A 265 -11.41 -0.03 -0.07
N PHE A 266 -12.10 0.02 1.07
CA PHE A 266 -11.48 -0.03 2.39
C PHE A 266 -11.96 -1.27 3.14
N PHE A 267 -11.01 -2.08 3.62
CA PHE A 267 -11.28 -3.22 4.48
C PHE A 267 -10.71 -2.96 5.87
N ASN A 268 -11.60 -2.85 6.86
CA ASN A 268 -11.21 -2.80 8.26
C ASN A 268 -11.09 -4.21 8.83
N VAL A 269 -9.86 -4.59 9.18
CA VAL A 269 -9.55 -5.87 9.83
C VAL A 269 -9.31 -5.71 11.34
N GLY A 270 -9.43 -4.50 11.89
CA GLY A 270 -9.26 -4.25 13.31
C GLY A 270 -10.58 -4.16 14.05
N LEU A 271 -10.55 -3.54 15.23
CA LEU A 271 -11.75 -3.39 16.05
C LEU A 271 -12.88 -2.73 15.27
N ASP A 272 -14.11 -3.08 15.64
CA ASP A 272 -15.28 -2.48 15.05
C ASP A 272 -15.24 -0.97 15.29
N ILE A 273 -15.49 -0.21 14.23
CA ILE A 273 -15.55 1.25 14.29
C ILE A 273 -17.00 1.58 14.63
N ASP A 274 -17.22 2.38 15.68
CA ASP A 274 -18.57 2.77 16.07
C ASP A 274 -19.31 3.38 14.86
N GLY A 275 -20.50 2.84 14.56
CA GLY A 275 -21.26 3.13 13.34
C GLY A 275 -21.68 4.59 13.13
N LYS A 276 -21.44 5.48 14.10
CA LYS A 276 -21.63 6.93 13.95
C LYS A 276 -20.49 7.62 13.21
N ASP A 277 -19.29 7.01 13.21
CA ASP A 277 -18.07 7.52 12.56
C ASP A 277 -17.76 6.78 11.25
N LEU A 278 -18.50 5.71 10.94
CA LEU A 278 -18.44 5.00 9.67
C LEU A 278 -19.25 5.78 8.62
N ASN A 279 -18.55 6.39 7.67
CA ASN A 279 -19.12 6.52 6.34
C ASN A 279 -19.27 5.11 5.74
N LYS A 280 -20.32 4.90 4.96
CA LYS A 280 -20.80 3.60 4.45
C LYS A 280 -19.79 2.79 3.62
N ASP A 281 -18.59 3.30 3.40
CA ASP A 281 -17.63 2.83 2.39
C ASP A 281 -16.52 1.92 2.95
N ILE A 282 -16.54 1.60 4.25
CA ILE A 282 -15.57 0.71 4.89
C ILE A 282 -16.20 -0.65 5.18
N LEU A 283 -15.68 -1.69 4.51
CA LEU A 283 -16.07 -3.07 4.70
C LEU A 283 -15.38 -3.62 5.96
N THR A 284 -16.13 -3.89 7.02
CA THR A 284 -15.58 -4.46 8.26
C THR A 284 -15.76 -5.97 8.31
N THR A 285 -14.69 -6.70 8.61
CA THR A 285 -14.71 -8.16 8.73
C THR A 285 -15.08 -8.60 10.15
N THR A 286 -15.70 -9.77 10.26
CA THR A 286 -15.91 -10.43 11.57
C THR A 286 -14.59 -10.97 12.13
N LEU A 287 -13.77 -11.56 11.26
CA LEU A 287 -12.39 -11.92 11.56
C LEU A 287 -11.54 -10.66 11.76
N LYS A 288 -10.40 -10.81 12.43
CA LYS A 288 -9.51 -9.68 12.74
C LYS A 288 -8.06 -9.96 12.36
N GLY A 289 -7.33 -8.89 12.09
CA GLY A 289 -5.92 -8.85 11.73
C GLY A 289 -5.51 -9.79 10.60
N PRO A 290 -4.37 -10.50 10.73
CA PRO A 290 -3.83 -11.37 9.69
C PRO A 290 -4.80 -12.42 9.15
N GLU A 291 -5.69 -12.95 9.99
CA GLU A 291 -6.68 -13.93 9.55
C GLU A 291 -7.71 -13.32 8.58
N ALA A 292 -8.18 -12.11 8.88
CA ALA A 292 -9.06 -11.37 7.98
C ALA A 292 -8.35 -10.95 6.70
N SER A 293 -7.12 -10.43 6.81
CA SER A 293 -6.28 -10.05 5.67
C SER A 293 -6.05 -11.24 4.72
N GLN A 294 -5.82 -12.44 5.26
CA GLN A 294 -5.69 -13.66 4.46
C GLN A 294 -6.94 -13.94 3.64
N ARG A 295 -8.12 -13.75 4.23
CA ARG A 295 -9.39 -14.00 3.53
C ARG A 295 -9.68 -12.95 2.46
N ILE A 296 -9.35 -11.68 2.72
CA ILE A 296 -9.42 -10.61 1.72
C ILE A 296 -8.48 -10.91 0.54
N LEU A 297 -7.25 -11.35 0.82
CA LEU A 297 -6.30 -11.79 -0.22
C LEU A 297 -6.85 -12.98 -1.04
N GLN A 298 -7.53 -13.94 -0.39
CA GLN A 298 -8.19 -15.05 -1.07
C GLN A 298 -9.33 -14.56 -1.98
N LEU A 299 -10.17 -13.64 -1.51
CA LEU A 299 -11.26 -13.05 -2.31
C LEU A 299 -10.70 -12.32 -3.54
N LEU A 300 -9.67 -11.49 -3.34
CA LEU A 300 -9.02 -10.79 -4.45
C LEU A 300 -8.40 -11.78 -5.46
N LYS A 301 -7.79 -12.87 -4.97
CA LYS A 301 -7.26 -13.94 -5.81
C LYS A 301 -8.35 -14.59 -6.68
N ILE A 302 -9.51 -14.90 -6.10
CA ILE A 302 -10.63 -15.51 -6.83
C ILE A 302 -11.17 -14.54 -7.88
N ALA A 303 -11.43 -13.29 -7.49
CA ALA A 303 -11.92 -12.26 -8.42
C ALA A 303 -10.97 -12.08 -9.63
N LYS A 304 -9.66 -11.97 -9.39
CA LYS A 304 -8.64 -11.91 -10.46
C LYS A 304 -8.57 -13.20 -11.29
N ALA A 305 -8.81 -14.33 -10.66
CA ALA A 305 -9.07 -15.65 -11.24
C ALA A 305 -10.10 -15.62 -12.38
N GLU A 306 -11.31 -15.25 -11.99
CA GLU A 306 -12.53 -15.35 -12.80
C GLU A 306 -12.56 -14.31 -13.92
N GLY A 307 -12.13 -13.07 -13.65
CA GLY A 307 -12.06 -12.03 -14.68
C GLY A 307 -11.14 -12.40 -15.86
N LYS A 308 -10.09 -13.20 -15.63
CA LYS A 308 -9.21 -13.71 -16.70
C LYS A 308 -9.89 -14.79 -17.54
N SER A 309 -10.63 -15.70 -16.91
CA SER A 309 -11.35 -16.77 -17.62
C SER A 309 -12.41 -16.20 -18.56
N GLN A 310 -13.21 -15.24 -18.10
CA GLN A 310 -14.22 -14.59 -18.94
C GLN A 310 -13.62 -13.82 -20.12
N THR A 311 -12.46 -13.18 -19.92
CA THR A 311 -11.76 -12.46 -21.01
C THR A 311 -11.24 -13.44 -22.07
N ASN A 312 -10.78 -14.62 -21.67
CA ASN A 312 -10.32 -15.66 -22.60
C ASN A 312 -11.51 -16.31 -23.34
N GLU A 313 -12.62 -16.59 -22.65
CA GLU A 313 -13.83 -17.14 -23.27
C GLU A 313 -14.40 -16.16 -24.32
N MET A 314 -14.58 -14.87 -23.99
CA MET A 314 -15.05 -13.87 -24.96
C MET A 314 -14.10 -13.67 -26.14
N ARG A 315 -12.78 -13.76 -25.95
CA ARG A 315 -11.83 -13.72 -27.07
C ARG A 315 -11.90 -14.96 -27.95
N THR A 316 -12.18 -16.11 -27.37
CA THR A 316 -12.33 -17.36 -28.14
C THR A 316 -13.64 -17.32 -28.92
N GLU A 317 -14.74 -16.88 -28.30
CA GLU A 317 -16.03 -16.69 -28.99
C GLU A 317 -15.96 -15.59 -30.07
N GLN A 318 -15.25 -14.48 -29.85
CA GLN A 318 -15.05 -13.46 -30.89
C GLN A 318 -14.15 -13.95 -32.03
N ALA A 319 -13.12 -14.75 -31.74
CA ALA A 319 -12.30 -15.38 -32.77
C ALA A 319 -13.08 -16.44 -33.57
N ASP A 320 -13.98 -17.17 -32.91
CA ASP A 320 -14.87 -18.14 -33.56
C ASP A 320 -15.97 -17.45 -34.38
N VAL A 321 -16.43 -16.26 -33.98
CA VAL A 321 -17.37 -15.43 -34.77
C VAL A 321 -16.67 -14.72 -35.95
N GLU A 322 -15.40 -14.33 -35.83
CA GLU A 322 -14.62 -13.80 -36.97
C GLU A 322 -14.21 -14.88 -37.99
N LEU A 323 -14.36 -16.17 -37.67
CA LEU A 323 -14.07 -17.28 -38.58
C LEU A 323 -15.27 -17.71 -39.45
N ASP A 324 -16.49 -17.25 -39.17
CA ASP A 324 -17.70 -17.56 -39.95
C ASP A 324 -18.07 -16.50 -41.01
N GLU A 325 -17.34 -15.38 -41.13
CA GLU A 325 -17.61 -14.33 -42.13
C GLU A 325 -16.58 -14.24 -43.28
N LEU A 326 -15.61 -15.15 -43.39
CA LEU A 326 -14.76 -15.27 -44.59
C LEU A 326 -15.32 -16.31 -45.56
N ASN A 327 -16.44 -15.98 -46.18
CA ASN A 327 -16.94 -16.66 -47.38
C ASN A 327 -16.03 -16.29 -48.57
N LEU A 328 -14.79 -16.80 -48.57
CA LEU A 328 -13.87 -16.66 -49.69
C LEU A 328 -14.33 -17.61 -50.82
N PRO A 329 -14.58 -17.09 -52.03
CA PRO A 329 -14.91 -17.95 -53.17
C PRO A 329 -13.74 -18.88 -53.47
N ALA A 330 -14.07 -20.15 -53.76
CA ALA A 330 -13.12 -21.17 -54.14
C ALA A 330 -12.22 -20.70 -55.30
N LEU A 331 -10.91 -20.62 -55.06
CA LEU A 331 -9.93 -20.45 -56.11
C LEU A 331 -9.71 -21.79 -56.84
N PRO A 332 -9.49 -21.77 -58.17
CA PRO A 332 -9.37 -23.00 -58.95
C PRO A 332 -8.07 -23.74 -58.64
N GLU A 333 -8.16 -25.08 -58.68
CA GLU A 333 -7.02 -25.99 -58.52
C GLU A 333 -5.90 -25.66 -59.52
N GLY A 334 -4.72 -25.32 -58.98
CA GLY A 334 -3.52 -25.22 -59.78
C GLY A 334 -2.38 -24.53 -59.04
N VAL A 335 -1.27 -25.25 -58.90
CA VAL A 335 0.07 -24.83 -58.46
C VAL A 335 0.41 -25.06 -56.98
N LEU A 336 0.89 -26.28 -56.74
CA LEU A 336 1.88 -26.61 -55.70
C LEU A 336 3.16 -25.76 -55.86
N GLY A 337 3.72 -25.27 -54.75
CA GLY A 337 5.16 -24.99 -54.71
C GLY A 337 5.71 -24.13 -53.57
N VAL A 338 6.32 -24.80 -52.57
CA VAL A 338 7.60 -24.43 -51.93
C VAL A 338 7.60 -23.43 -50.74
N GLN A 339 7.77 -24.06 -49.56
CA GLN A 339 8.69 -23.77 -48.43
C GLN A 339 8.50 -22.59 -47.44
N LYS A 340 8.48 -23.01 -46.17
CA LYS A 340 9.06 -22.37 -44.97
C LYS A 340 10.35 -21.57 -45.27
N ALA A 341 10.45 -20.34 -44.77
CA ALA A 341 11.47 -19.89 -43.80
C ALA A 341 11.48 -18.36 -43.59
N GLN A 342 11.90 -17.99 -42.37
CA GLN A 342 12.64 -16.76 -41.98
C GLN A 342 11.90 -15.44 -41.66
N PHE A 343 11.76 -15.22 -40.35
CA PHE A 343 12.46 -14.20 -39.54
C PHE A 343 13.10 -12.97 -40.23
N GLN A 344 12.96 -11.82 -39.54
CA GLN A 344 13.67 -10.52 -39.69
C GLN A 344 13.17 -9.66 -40.87
N LEU A 345 12.81 -8.38 -40.74
CA LEU A 345 13.47 -7.28 -40.02
C LEU A 345 12.59 -6.00 -40.01
N LEU A 346 12.87 -5.18 -39.00
CA LEU A 346 12.63 -3.74 -38.84
C LEU A 346 12.60 -2.86 -40.13
N HIS A 347 11.71 -1.86 -40.04
CA HIS A 347 11.82 -0.45 -40.47
C HIS A 347 11.50 0.00 -41.90
N GLN A 348 10.79 1.14 -41.91
CA GLN A 348 10.48 2.13 -42.95
C GLN A 348 9.17 1.88 -43.72
N ALA A 349 8.19 2.80 -43.81
CA ALA A 349 8.15 4.22 -43.50
C ALA A 349 6.68 4.69 -43.34
N ILE A 350 6.39 5.39 -42.23
CA ILE A 350 5.74 6.72 -42.09
C ILE A 350 5.63 7.00 -40.58
#